data_AF-A0A314L2P8-F1
#
_entry.id   AF-A0A314L2P8-F1
#
_cell.length_a   1.000
_cell.length_b   1.000
_cell.length_c   1.000
_cell.angle_alpha   90.00
_cell.angle_beta   90.00
_cell.angle_gamma   90.00
#
_symmetry.space_group_name_H-M   'P 1'
#
loop_
_entity.id
_entity.type
_entity.pdbx_description
1 polymer ?
#
loop_
_entity_poly.entity_id
_entity_poly.type
_entity_poly.pdbx_seq_one_letter_code
_entity_poly.pdbx_strand_id
1 'polypeptide(L)'
;AHSSFHLGIFLLRKRKNPEHYIRMFLQVVSPLTKNQGFGSTFVSPSIARRATPEQLEHDSLIMGRREHNRTGLQFDQTETLIDHSQEHNQQKSKLPPLVNVIKISVEKNAAPFHFPGHKRGVAAPASLVDTIGIAPFLHDATELPELDRFGYPTGPLLDAQNQAAELFGATQTWFLVCGTTCGILAAIMSACSPGDTLILARNSHVSATSAMVLCGAIPKYIVPEHNLEWDIAGGVTPSQVKMAIQESEKEGKRAAAVFVTSPTYNGVCSNLSEISQICHSHGIPLIVDEAHGAHFKFHPNMPKTALSQGADLVIQSTHKVLCSFSQSSMLHLSGNRIDRDRVHKCLQSLQTTSPNWLLLASLDATRDELSKNPNTLFNEVMELIQEEKQVISHIPGISLLDLSSFFNNFPSIDPLRMTIGTQGLGLSGFQAYDILSTSHGIEPELIGTKSFTLAFSIGTTKEHSKRLVNGLKYLSTNYFLREIQMKRKIIDDNGTEGVPFGEVYMSCTPREAFFARKKIVNFEKSIGEICGEFICPFPPGIPVLIPGEVITKRAMDYLIQVRDQGAFLKGAADPLLTSVVVCEF
;
A
#
# COMPACT_ATOMS: atom_id res chain seq x y z
N ALA A 1 32.29 -11.82 -25.81
CA ALA A 1 32.21 -11.87 -24.33
C ALA A 1 33.63 -12.02 -23.77
N HIS A 2 34.27 -10.88 -23.48
CA HIS A 2 35.51 -10.68 -22.70
C HIS A 2 36.08 -9.32 -23.12
N SER A 3 35.39 -8.24 -22.74
CA SER A 3 35.93 -6.86 -22.76
C SER A 3 35.12 -5.89 -21.91
N SER A 4 33.92 -6.27 -21.46
CA SER A 4 33.05 -5.42 -20.62
C SER A 4 33.36 -5.47 -19.11
N PHE A 5 34.31 -6.29 -18.65
CA PHE A 5 34.61 -6.45 -17.22
C PHE A 5 35.68 -5.49 -16.68
N HIS A 6 36.43 -4.80 -17.54
CA HIS A 6 37.57 -3.99 -17.11
C HIS A 6 37.34 -2.48 -16.96
N LEU A 7 36.17 -1.96 -17.33
CA LEU A 7 35.86 -0.53 -17.16
C LEU A 7 35.03 -0.20 -15.90
N GLY A 8 34.37 -1.19 -15.30
CA GLY A 8 33.55 -1.01 -14.08
C GLY A 8 34.33 -0.92 -12.77
N ILE A 9 35.59 -1.41 -12.72
CA ILE A 9 36.37 -1.49 -11.48
C ILE A 9 37.22 -0.23 -11.23
N PHE A 10 37.46 0.59 -12.25
CA PHE A 10 38.34 1.77 -12.11
C PHE A 10 37.63 3.00 -11.51
N LEU A 11 36.29 3.09 -11.60
CA LEU A 11 35.53 4.22 -11.05
C LEU A 11 35.02 4.02 -9.61
N LEU A 12 35.15 2.82 -9.04
CA LEU A 12 34.75 2.51 -7.66
C LEU A 12 35.82 2.82 -6.60
N ARG A 13 37.03 3.26 -7.01
CA ARG A 13 38.14 3.57 -6.08
C ARG A 13 38.18 5.02 -5.57
N LYS A 14 37.20 5.87 -5.90
CA LYS A 14 37.13 7.27 -5.42
C LYS A 14 35.91 7.61 -4.55
N ARG A 15 35.22 6.62 -3.97
CA ARG A 15 34.06 6.87 -3.10
C ARG A 15 34.20 6.14 -1.77
N LYS A 16 33.93 6.85 -0.66
CA LYS A 16 33.85 6.27 0.68
C LYS A 16 32.65 5.32 0.75
N ASN A 17 32.90 4.07 1.11
CA ASN A 17 31.96 2.99 1.40
C ASN A 17 31.27 2.25 0.22
N PRO A 18 31.95 1.28 -0.41
CA PRO A 18 31.37 0.39 -1.43
C PRO A 18 30.47 -0.74 -0.88
N GLU A 19 30.36 -0.95 0.44
CA GLU A 19 29.51 -2.02 1.01
C GLU A 19 27.99 -1.72 0.96
N HIS A 20 27.61 -0.47 0.71
CA HIS A 20 26.22 -0.01 0.73
C HIS A 20 25.38 -0.55 -0.46
N TYR A 21 25.97 -0.74 -1.64
CA TYR A 21 25.23 -1.20 -2.84
C TYR A 21 25.12 -2.72 -2.95
N ILE A 22 26.04 -3.46 -2.32
CA ILE A 22 26.03 -4.93 -2.35
C ILE A 22 24.89 -5.49 -1.47
N ARG A 23 24.48 -4.77 -0.41
CA ARG A 23 23.35 -5.19 0.44
C ARG A 23 21.97 -4.96 -0.19
N MET A 24 21.79 -3.92 -1.01
CA MET A 24 20.53 -3.73 -1.75
C MET A 24 20.33 -4.74 -2.89
N PHE A 25 21.42 -5.29 -3.45
CA PHE A 25 21.34 -6.22 -4.58
C PHE A 25 21.30 -7.72 -4.17
N LEU A 26 21.63 -8.06 -2.92
CA LEU A 26 21.73 -9.46 -2.45
C LEU A 26 20.56 -9.92 -1.55
N GLN A 27 19.48 -9.15 -1.41
CA GLN A 27 18.24 -9.63 -0.79
C GLN A 27 17.35 -10.47 -1.73
N VAL A 28 17.85 -10.79 -2.93
CA VAL A 28 17.30 -11.82 -3.81
C VAL A 28 18.41 -12.82 -4.05
N VAL A 29 18.26 -14.04 -3.50
CA VAL A 29 19.15 -15.22 -3.50
C VAL A 29 20.06 -15.36 -2.26
N SER A 30 19.65 -16.25 -1.35
CA SER A 30 20.55 -17.08 -0.53
C SER A 30 20.03 -18.54 -0.57
N PRO A 31 20.92 -19.54 -0.45
CA PRO A 31 21.08 -20.11 0.89
C PRO A 31 22.52 -20.35 1.34
N LEU A 32 22.64 -20.41 2.67
CA LEU A 32 23.77 -20.74 3.53
C LEU A 32 24.47 -22.08 3.21
N THR A 33 25.74 -22.20 3.62
CA THR A 33 26.21 -23.28 4.53
C THR A 33 27.65 -23.03 5.00
N LYS A 34 27.95 -23.38 6.26
CA LYS A 34 29.30 -23.42 6.84
C LYS A 34 29.62 -24.85 7.32
N ASN A 35 30.83 -25.30 6.93
CA ASN A 35 31.75 -26.27 7.54
C ASN A 35 31.32 -27.71 7.86
N GLN A 36 32.03 -28.69 7.27
CA GLN A 36 33.15 -29.42 7.90
C GLN A 36 33.92 -30.22 6.82
N GLY A 37 35.25 -30.30 6.95
CA GLY A 37 36.15 -30.81 5.90
C GLY A 37 36.53 -32.27 6.02
N PHE A 38 37.21 -32.79 4.98
CA PHE A 38 38.39 -33.67 5.04
C PHE A 38 38.84 -33.99 3.60
N GLY A 39 40.17 -34.06 3.39
CA GLY A 39 40.77 -34.99 2.42
C GLY A 39 40.97 -34.55 0.97
N SER A 40 42.18 -34.11 0.69
CA SER A 40 42.82 -34.02 -0.64
C SER A 40 42.85 -35.34 -1.41
N THR A 41 42.66 -35.34 -2.75
CA THR A 41 43.66 -35.71 -3.79
C THR A 41 43.06 -35.88 -5.22
N PHE A 42 43.61 -35.10 -6.15
CA PHE A 42 44.02 -35.37 -7.56
C PHE A 42 43.21 -36.27 -8.54
N VAL A 43 42.90 -35.66 -9.71
CA VAL A 43 43.04 -36.13 -11.13
C VAL A 43 41.95 -37.04 -11.76
N SER A 44 41.08 -36.41 -12.58
CA SER A 44 40.94 -36.46 -14.07
C SER A 44 41.08 -37.81 -14.87
N PRO A 45 40.65 -37.88 -16.15
CA PRO A 45 39.31 -38.32 -16.60
C PRO A 45 39.36 -39.43 -17.69
N SER A 46 38.23 -40.03 -18.08
CA SER A 46 38.02 -40.62 -19.43
C SER A 46 36.59 -41.19 -19.60
N ILE A 47 35.84 -40.77 -20.62
CA ILE A 47 35.60 -41.46 -21.92
C ILE A 47 34.85 -42.79 -21.73
N ALA A 48 33.79 -43.18 -22.44
CA ALA A 48 32.85 -42.63 -23.39
C ALA A 48 31.88 -43.77 -23.77
N ARG A 49 30.83 -43.45 -24.54
CA ARG A 49 30.00 -44.31 -25.42
C ARG A 49 28.95 -45.18 -24.70
N ARG A 50 27.66 -44.87 -24.88
CA ARG A 50 26.77 -45.27 -26.01
C ARG A 50 26.66 -46.79 -26.16
N ALA A 51 25.51 -47.35 -25.80
CA ALA A 51 24.66 -48.12 -26.70
C ALA A 51 23.30 -48.40 -26.03
N THR A 52 22.25 -48.19 -26.82
CA THR A 52 20.82 -48.45 -26.58
C THR A 52 20.47 -49.93 -26.92
N PRO A 53 19.19 -50.31 -27.06
CA PRO A 53 18.30 -50.91 -26.06
C PRO A 53 17.86 -52.33 -26.51
N GLU A 54 16.71 -52.82 -26.02
CA GLU A 54 16.03 -54.09 -26.36
C GLU A 54 16.47 -55.29 -25.51
N GLN A 55 15.62 -56.21 -25.04
CA GLN A 55 14.19 -56.49 -25.14
C GLN A 55 13.89 -57.59 -24.08
N LEU A 56 12.61 -57.74 -23.67
CA LEU A 56 11.85 -59.01 -23.43
C LEU A 56 12.60 -60.19 -22.77
N GLU A 57 12.12 -60.95 -21.78
CA GLU A 57 10.79 -61.32 -21.29
C GLU A 57 11.02 -62.22 -20.06
N HIS A 58 9.97 -62.40 -19.24
CA HIS A 58 9.68 -63.55 -18.37
C HIS A 58 10.84 -64.44 -17.85
N ASP A 59 11.02 -64.50 -16.52
CA ASP A 59 10.53 -65.68 -15.79
C ASP A 59 10.50 -65.56 -14.26
N SER A 60 9.75 -66.48 -13.67
CA SER A 60 9.15 -66.48 -12.35
C SER A 60 10.07 -66.90 -11.19
N LEU A 61 9.66 -66.50 -9.98
CA LEU A 61 9.86 -67.17 -8.67
C LEU A 61 11.29 -67.24 -8.11
N ILE A 62 11.57 -66.53 -7.00
CA ILE A 62 12.02 -67.10 -5.71
C ILE A 62 11.63 -66.14 -4.56
N MET A 63 11.00 -66.70 -3.52
CA MET A 63 10.69 -66.05 -2.24
C MET A 63 11.95 -65.50 -1.53
N GLY A 64 11.88 -64.25 -1.09
CA GLY A 64 12.81 -63.67 -0.13
C GLY A 64 12.10 -62.66 0.76
N ARG A 65 11.67 -63.11 1.95
CA ARG A 65 11.22 -62.24 3.05
C ARG A 65 12.30 -61.20 3.36
N ARG A 66 11.94 -59.92 3.32
CA ARG A 66 12.51 -58.90 4.22
C ARG A 66 11.41 -57.95 4.68
N GLU A 67 11.23 -57.95 5.98
CA GLU A 67 10.35 -57.07 6.75
C GLU A 67 10.79 -55.62 6.59
N HIS A 68 9.83 -54.73 6.35
CA HIS A 68 10.00 -53.30 6.56
C HIS A 68 8.87 -52.76 7.44
N ASN A 69 9.30 -52.33 8.62
CA ASN A 69 8.54 -51.64 9.65
C ASN A 69 7.76 -50.46 9.05
N ARG A 70 6.43 -50.56 9.09
CA ARG A 70 5.52 -49.41 9.05
C ARG A 70 5.11 -49.08 10.48
N THR A 71 5.70 -48.04 11.05
CA THR A 71 5.15 -47.40 12.26
C THR A 71 3.93 -46.59 11.85
N GLY A 72 2.75 -47.15 12.10
CA GLY A 72 1.50 -46.42 12.11
C GLY A 72 1.41 -45.57 13.38
N LEU A 73 1.10 -44.29 13.22
CA LEU A 73 0.67 -43.44 14.33
C LEU A 73 -0.84 -43.62 14.49
N GLN A 74 -1.21 -44.46 15.46
CA GLN A 74 -2.56 -44.59 16.00
C GLN A 74 -2.88 -43.32 16.79
N PHE A 75 -3.98 -42.65 16.44
CA PHE A 75 -4.62 -41.67 17.31
C PHE A 75 -5.41 -42.43 18.38
N ASP A 76 -5.02 -42.19 19.63
CA ASP A 76 -5.61 -42.78 20.83
C ASP A 76 -7.03 -42.23 21.04
N GLN A 77 -8.04 -43.10 20.96
CA GLN A 77 -9.41 -42.80 21.33
C GLN A 77 -9.56 -43.04 22.83
N THR A 78 -9.53 -41.97 23.62
CA THR A 78 -9.94 -42.03 25.03
C THR A 78 -11.45 -41.83 25.10
N GLU A 79 -12.15 -42.93 25.36
CA GLU A 79 -13.53 -42.94 25.83
C GLU A 79 -13.63 -42.13 27.13
N THR A 80 -14.45 -41.08 27.14
CA THR A 80 -14.90 -40.42 28.37
C THR A 80 -16.42 -40.53 28.46
N LEU A 81 -16.84 -41.11 29.57
CA LEU A 81 -18.21 -41.36 29.98
C LEU A 81 -19.03 -40.07 29.98
N ILE A 82 -20.23 -40.16 29.42
CA ILE A 82 -21.27 -39.13 29.43
C ILE A 82 -21.78 -39.01 30.87
N ASP A 83 -21.52 -37.87 31.52
CA ASP A 83 -22.27 -37.44 32.70
C ASP A 83 -23.20 -36.29 32.29
N HIS A 84 -24.50 -36.55 32.42
CA HIS A 84 -25.56 -35.58 32.18
C HIS A 84 -25.76 -34.74 33.43
N SER A 85 -25.19 -33.54 33.49
CA SER A 85 -25.87 -32.40 34.15
C SER A 85 -25.12 -31.07 33.97
N GLN A 86 -25.93 -30.01 33.88
CA GLN A 86 -25.60 -28.58 33.91
C GLN A 86 -25.37 -27.91 32.54
N GLU A 87 -26.49 -27.67 31.87
CA GLU A 87 -26.66 -26.54 30.95
C GLU A 87 -26.38 -25.22 31.67
N HIS A 88 -25.15 -24.74 31.57
CA HIS A 88 -24.84 -23.33 31.76
C HIS A 88 -24.95 -22.62 30.41
N ASN A 89 -25.95 -21.75 30.35
CA ASN A 89 -26.31 -20.87 29.25
C ASN A 89 -25.22 -19.78 29.08
N GLN A 90 -24.04 -20.18 28.61
CA GLN A 90 -23.06 -19.26 28.04
C GLN A 90 -23.51 -18.96 26.61
N GLN A 91 -23.85 -17.70 26.31
CA GLN A 91 -23.95 -17.21 24.94
C GLN A 91 -22.65 -17.55 24.20
N LYS A 92 -22.64 -18.65 23.43
CA LYS A 92 -21.56 -18.95 22.49
C LYS A 92 -21.48 -17.76 21.55
N SER A 93 -20.45 -16.93 21.70
CA SER A 93 -20.12 -15.87 20.75
C SER A 93 -20.14 -16.47 19.34
N LYS A 94 -21.15 -16.11 18.53
CA LYS A 94 -21.29 -16.58 17.16
C LYS A 94 -20.08 -16.05 16.37
N LEU A 95 -19.38 -16.95 15.67
CA LEU A 95 -18.28 -16.56 14.79
C LEU A 95 -18.77 -15.60 13.69
N PRO A 96 -17.91 -14.70 13.17
CA PRO A 96 -18.23 -13.87 12.01
C PRO A 96 -18.72 -14.74 10.83
N PRO A 97 -19.66 -14.25 9.99
CA PRO A 97 -20.24 -15.04 8.90
C PRO A 97 -19.22 -15.82 8.06
N LEU A 98 -18.19 -15.14 7.57
CA LEU A 98 -17.16 -15.71 6.69
C LEU A 98 -16.20 -16.62 7.44
N VAL A 99 -15.79 -16.24 8.65
CA VAL A 99 -14.95 -17.08 9.51
C VAL A 99 -15.66 -18.40 9.85
N ASN A 100 -16.96 -18.33 10.10
CA ASN A 100 -17.79 -19.50 10.39
C ASN A 100 -17.85 -20.46 9.18
N VAL A 101 -18.10 -19.94 7.98
CA VAL A 101 -18.25 -20.81 6.80
C VAL A 101 -16.94 -21.40 6.29
N ILE A 102 -15.80 -20.70 6.39
CA ILE A 102 -14.50 -21.31 6.07
C ILE A 102 -14.13 -22.42 7.05
N LYS A 103 -14.57 -22.33 8.31
CA LYS A 103 -14.38 -23.39 9.31
C LYS A 103 -15.24 -24.61 8.96
N ILE A 104 -16.55 -24.41 8.76
CA ILE A 104 -17.50 -25.49 8.42
C ILE A 104 -17.10 -26.21 7.12
N SER A 105 -16.64 -25.46 6.11
CA SER A 105 -16.19 -26.03 4.83
C SER A 105 -15.05 -27.05 4.98
N VAL A 106 -14.13 -26.80 5.91
CA VAL A 106 -13.04 -27.75 6.23
C VAL A 106 -13.59 -28.96 6.98
N GLU A 107 -14.42 -28.74 8.01
CA GLU A 107 -15.01 -29.79 8.87
C GLU A 107 -15.88 -30.79 8.10
N LYS A 108 -16.51 -30.37 6.99
CA LYS A 108 -17.32 -31.23 6.10
C LYS A 108 -16.54 -32.43 5.51
N ASN A 109 -15.20 -32.38 5.51
CA ASN A 109 -14.32 -33.43 5.01
C ASN A 109 -14.71 -33.97 3.61
N ALA A 110 -15.20 -33.08 2.74
CA ALA A 110 -15.60 -33.43 1.38
C ALA A 110 -14.35 -33.71 0.52
N ALA A 111 -14.45 -34.68 -0.39
CA ALA A 111 -13.41 -34.94 -1.38
C ALA A 111 -13.29 -33.74 -2.35
N PRO A 112 -12.16 -33.00 -2.38
CA PRO A 112 -12.08 -31.74 -3.11
C PRO A 112 -11.79 -31.96 -4.60
N PHE A 113 -12.83 -32.22 -5.39
CA PHE A 113 -12.75 -32.24 -6.87
C PHE A 113 -12.94 -30.85 -7.51
N HIS A 114 -12.74 -29.78 -6.74
CA HIS A 114 -12.75 -28.39 -7.17
C HIS A 114 -11.35 -27.74 -7.05
N PHE A 115 -11.19 -26.50 -7.51
CA PHE A 115 -9.99 -25.69 -7.27
C PHE A 115 -9.93 -25.17 -5.82
N PRO A 116 -8.75 -24.81 -5.27
CA PRO A 116 -7.44 -24.76 -5.92
C PRO A 116 -6.71 -26.12 -6.03
N GLY A 117 -5.67 -26.15 -6.86
CA GLY A 117 -4.92 -27.38 -7.22
C GLY A 117 -4.12 -28.02 -6.08
N HIS A 118 -3.81 -27.29 -5.00
CA HIS A 118 -3.14 -27.87 -3.82
C HIS A 118 -4.05 -28.80 -3.02
N LYS A 119 -5.35 -28.87 -3.35
CA LYS A 119 -6.33 -29.81 -2.76
C LYS A 119 -6.34 -29.80 -1.24
N ARG A 120 -6.67 -28.64 -0.65
CA ARG A 120 -6.67 -28.45 0.81
C ARG A 120 -5.30 -28.75 1.46
N GLY A 121 -4.22 -28.57 0.69
CA GLY A 121 -2.85 -28.66 1.19
C GLY A 121 -2.15 -29.99 0.92
N VAL A 122 -2.84 -30.99 0.37
CA VAL A 122 -2.22 -32.28 -0.02
C VAL A 122 -1.04 -32.09 -0.99
N ALA A 123 -1.16 -31.14 -1.91
CA ALA A 123 -0.10 -30.76 -2.84
C ALA A 123 0.49 -29.37 -2.54
N ALA A 124 0.44 -28.92 -1.28
CA ALA A 124 1.11 -27.69 -0.87
C ALA A 124 2.64 -27.86 -0.94
N PRO A 125 3.39 -26.86 -1.44
CA PRO A 125 4.86 -26.92 -1.45
C PRO A 125 5.43 -27.02 -0.03
N ALA A 126 6.25 -28.05 0.23
CA ALA A 126 6.78 -28.33 1.56
C ALA A 126 7.52 -27.12 2.18
N SER A 127 8.36 -26.45 1.41
CA SER A 127 9.11 -25.26 1.89
C SER A 127 8.21 -24.13 2.38
N LEU A 128 7.01 -23.99 1.80
CA LEU A 128 6.04 -22.98 2.25
C LEU A 128 5.27 -23.47 3.47
N VAL A 129 4.85 -24.74 3.50
CA VAL A 129 4.22 -25.35 4.68
C VAL A 129 5.13 -25.27 5.91
N ASP A 130 6.43 -25.48 5.74
CA ASP A 130 7.42 -25.36 6.83
C ASP A 130 7.50 -23.93 7.40
N THR A 131 7.17 -22.93 6.58
CA THR A 131 7.24 -21.50 6.96
C THR A 131 5.95 -20.99 7.60
N ILE A 132 4.78 -21.33 7.03
CA ILE A 132 3.49 -20.74 7.43
C ILE A 132 2.48 -21.76 7.99
N GLY A 133 2.87 -23.04 8.04
CA GLY A 133 1.99 -24.15 8.40
C GLY A 133 1.04 -24.57 7.28
N ILE A 134 0.29 -25.64 7.53
CA ILE A 134 -0.68 -26.20 6.57
C ILE A 134 -2.04 -25.48 6.62
N ALA A 135 -2.36 -24.84 7.74
CA ALA A 135 -3.68 -24.25 7.99
C ALA A 135 -4.14 -23.24 6.92
N PRO A 136 -3.29 -22.33 6.39
CA PRO A 136 -3.68 -21.46 5.29
C PRO A 136 -4.19 -22.21 4.06
N PHE A 137 -3.56 -23.33 3.70
CA PHE A 137 -3.98 -24.15 2.56
C PHE A 137 -5.26 -24.95 2.81
N LEU A 138 -5.58 -25.27 4.07
CA LEU A 138 -6.84 -25.92 4.41
C LEU A 138 -8.03 -24.99 4.19
N HIS A 139 -7.84 -23.71 4.52
CA HIS A 139 -8.86 -22.66 4.44
C HIS A 139 -8.86 -21.87 3.12
N ASP A 140 -7.89 -22.11 2.23
CA ASP A 140 -7.91 -21.56 0.87
C ASP A 140 -8.96 -22.28 0.02
N ALA A 141 -10.14 -21.66 -0.04
CA ALA A 141 -11.32 -22.21 -0.68
C ALA A 141 -11.65 -21.53 -2.01
N THR A 142 -12.64 -22.07 -2.71
CA THR A 142 -13.24 -21.46 -3.90
C THR A 142 -14.72 -21.16 -3.63
N GLU A 143 -15.47 -20.68 -4.62
CA GLU A 143 -16.91 -20.49 -4.51
C GLU A 143 -17.62 -21.85 -4.36
N LEU A 144 -17.81 -22.29 -3.12
CA LEU A 144 -18.59 -23.47 -2.77
C LEU A 144 -20.02 -23.04 -2.37
N PRO A 145 -21.03 -23.93 -2.53
CA PRO A 145 -22.41 -23.61 -2.19
C PRO A 145 -22.61 -23.05 -0.77
N GLU A 146 -21.83 -23.53 0.20
CA GLU A 146 -21.84 -23.09 1.59
C GLU A 146 -21.11 -21.76 1.87
N LEU A 147 -20.27 -21.28 0.95
CA LEU A 147 -19.46 -20.09 1.12
C LEU A 147 -20.22 -18.86 0.60
N ASP A 148 -20.16 -18.60 -0.70
CA ASP A 148 -21.02 -17.69 -1.47
C ASP A 148 -20.47 -17.60 -2.91
N ARG A 149 -21.09 -16.76 -3.74
CA ARG A 149 -20.50 -16.26 -4.99
C ARG A 149 -20.02 -14.83 -4.79
N PHE A 150 -18.75 -14.55 -5.05
CA PHE A 150 -18.13 -13.26 -4.84
C PHE A 150 -18.67 -12.18 -5.76
N GLY A 151 -18.91 -12.54 -7.03
CA GLY A 151 -19.45 -11.61 -8.02
C GLY A 151 -20.92 -11.27 -7.79
N TYR A 152 -21.69 -12.08 -7.07
CA TYR A 152 -23.11 -11.84 -6.78
C TYR A 152 -23.50 -12.53 -5.47
N PRO A 153 -23.13 -11.94 -4.33
CA PRO A 153 -23.29 -12.59 -3.04
C PRO A 153 -24.76 -12.64 -2.63
N THR A 154 -25.17 -13.79 -2.09
CA THR A 154 -26.56 -14.03 -1.64
C THR A 154 -26.66 -14.64 -0.24
N GLY A 155 -25.52 -14.97 0.38
CA GLY A 155 -25.45 -15.63 1.67
C GLY A 155 -24.40 -14.99 2.58
N PRO A 156 -23.48 -15.78 3.20
CA PRO A 156 -22.55 -15.31 4.21
C PRO A 156 -21.71 -14.07 3.83
N LEU A 157 -21.35 -13.92 2.55
CA LEU A 157 -20.61 -12.76 2.09
C LEU A 157 -21.49 -11.51 2.03
N LEU A 158 -22.75 -11.65 1.60
CA LEU A 158 -23.72 -10.56 1.63
C LEU A 158 -24.01 -10.13 3.08
N ASP A 159 -24.18 -11.10 3.99
CA ASP A 159 -24.37 -10.83 5.42
C ASP A 159 -23.19 -10.07 6.03
N ALA A 160 -21.96 -10.49 5.71
CA ALA A 160 -20.76 -9.80 6.12
C ALA A 160 -20.68 -8.38 5.54
N GLN A 161 -21.01 -8.20 4.26
CA GLN A 161 -21.02 -6.87 3.63
C GLN A 161 -22.07 -5.95 4.25
N ASN A 162 -23.26 -6.45 4.57
CA ASN A 162 -24.34 -5.69 5.21
C ASN A 162 -23.96 -5.26 6.63
N GLN A 163 -23.42 -6.16 7.44
CA GLN A 163 -22.94 -5.84 8.79
C GLN A 163 -21.77 -4.82 8.74
N ALA A 164 -20.93 -4.86 7.70
CA ALA A 164 -19.89 -3.84 7.50
C ALA A 164 -20.50 -2.49 7.08
N ALA A 165 -21.49 -2.47 6.19
CA ALA A 165 -22.21 -1.25 5.83
C ALA A 165 -22.84 -0.58 7.05
N GLU A 166 -23.50 -1.35 7.91
CA GLU A 166 -24.04 -0.86 9.18
C GLU A 166 -22.94 -0.30 10.09
N LEU A 167 -21.87 -1.07 10.32
CA LEU A 167 -20.77 -0.65 11.20
C LEU A 167 -20.13 0.66 10.72
N PHE A 168 -19.87 0.81 9.42
CA PHE A 168 -19.20 2.00 8.89
C PHE A 168 -20.18 3.16 8.61
N GLY A 169 -21.48 2.90 8.56
CA GLY A 169 -22.50 3.92 8.27
C GLY A 169 -22.66 4.18 6.76
N ALA A 170 -22.46 3.14 5.95
CA ALA A 170 -22.64 3.17 4.51
C ALA A 170 -24.03 2.64 4.13
N THR A 171 -24.55 3.05 2.98
CA THR A 171 -25.74 2.41 2.39
C THR A 171 -25.41 1.02 1.86
N GLN A 172 -24.18 0.83 1.36
CA GLN A 172 -23.67 -0.46 0.93
C GLN A 172 -22.15 -0.52 1.06
N THR A 173 -21.62 -1.70 1.35
CA THR A 173 -20.19 -1.98 1.39
C THR A 173 -19.86 -3.17 0.49
N TRP A 174 -18.75 -3.08 -0.24
CA TRP A 174 -18.14 -4.21 -0.94
C TRP A 174 -16.81 -4.56 -0.30
N PHE A 175 -16.55 -5.85 -0.16
CA PHE A 175 -15.25 -6.37 0.24
C PHE A 175 -14.35 -6.53 -0.99
N LEU A 176 -13.12 -6.05 -0.87
CA LEU A 176 -12.15 -6.04 -1.95
C LEU A 176 -10.93 -6.91 -1.59
N VAL A 177 -10.49 -7.72 -2.55
CA VAL A 177 -9.30 -8.58 -2.43
C VAL A 177 -8.15 -8.15 -3.35
N CYS A 178 -8.36 -7.09 -4.12
CA CYS A 178 -7.36 -6.50 -5.03
C CYS A 178 -6.94 -5.09 -4.57
N GLY A 179 -7.01 -4.84 -3.26
CA GLY A 179 -6.65 -3.60 -2.59
C GLY A 179 -7.54 -2.40 -2.94
N THR A 180 -7.27 -1.30 -2.25
CA THR A 180 -7.87 0.03 -2.49
C THR A 180 -7.59 0.53 -3.90
N THR A 181 -6.51 0.07 -4.54
CA THR A 181 -6.25 0.33 -5.96
C THR A 181 -7.43 -0.08 -6.83
N CYS A 182 -7.95 -1.30 -6.67
CA CYS A 182 -9.14 -1.76 -7.39
C CYS A 182 -10.38 -0.92 -7.04
N GLY A 183 -10.55 -0.57 -5.75
CA GLY A 183 -11.65 0.30 -5.31
C GLY A 183 -11.62 1.68 -5.96
N ILE A 184 -10.45 2.34 -6.06
CA ILE A 184 -10.29 3.64 -6.72
C ILE A 184 -10.58 3.54 -8.22
N LEU A 185 -10.08 2.50 -8.89
CA LEU A 185 -10.38 2.22 -10.29
C LEU A 185 -11.90 2.11 -10.49
N ALA A 186 -12.57 1.27 -9.69
CA ALA A 186 -14.01 1.05 -9.79
C ALA A 186 -14.80 2.32 -9.50
N ALA A 187 -14.40 3.08 -8.49
CA ALA A 187 -15.04 4.34 -8.11
C ALA A 187 -15.03 5.35 -9.25
N ILE A 188 -13.85 5.63 -9.81
CA ILE A 188 -13.70 6.59 -10.91
C ILE A 188 -14.38 6.08 -12.19
N MET A 189 -14.24 4.79 -12.54
CA MET A 189 -14.91 4.21 -13.72
C MET A 189 -16.44 4.21 -13.60
N SER A 190 -16.96 4.15 -12.36
CA SER A 190 -18.40 4.21 -12.10
C SER A 190 -18.98 5.63 -12.21
N ALA A 191 -18.17 6.66 -11.94
CA ALA A 191 -18.61 8.04 -12.01
C ALA A 191 -18.30 8.71 -13.37
N CYS A 192 -17.24 8.28 -14.05
CA CYS A 192 -16.74 8.93 -15.26
C CYS A 192 -16.87 8.04 -16.50
N SER A 193 -17.18 8.68 -17.63
CA SER A 193 -17.22 8.10 -18.98
C SER A 193 -16.08 8.70 -19.83
N PRO A 194 -15.76 8.13 -21.01
CA PRO A 194 -14.74 8.71 -21.89
C PRO A 194 -15.03 10.17 -22.23
N GLY A 195 -14.05 11.05 -22.00
CA GLY A 195 -14.17 12.50 -22.22
C GLY A 195 -14.72 13.30 -21.05
N ASP A 196 -15.26 12.65 -20.02
CA ASP A 196 -15.73 13.36 -18.81
C ASP A 196 -14.55 13.97 -18.05
N THR A 197 -14.79 15.13 -17.41
CA THR A 197 -13.78 15.77 -16.56
C THR A 197 -13.81 15.23 -15.14
N LEU A 198 -12.67 14.80 -14.63
CA LEU A 198 -12.46 14.42 -13.23
C LEU A 198 -11.64 15.50 -12.53
N ILE A 199 -12.20 16.13 -11.50
CA ILE A 199 -11.45 17.06 -10.66
C ILE A 199 -10.74 16.27 -9.56
N LEU A 200 -9.43 16.42 -9.42
CA LEU A 200 -8.65 15.66 -8.44
C LEU A 200 -7.38 16.37 -7.99
N ALA A 201 -6.84 15.97 -6.83
CA ALA A 201 -5.55 16.47 -6.36
C ALA A 201 -4.40 15.97 -7.26
N ARG A 202 -3.40 16.81 -7.54
CA ARG A 202 -2.25 16.43 -8.38
C ARG A 202 -1.38 15.34 -7.76
N ASN A 203 -1.41 15.21 -6.43
CA ASN A 203 -0.72 14.19 -5.65
C ASN A 203 -1.60 12.96 -5.34
N SER A 204 -2.73 12.78 -6.04
CA SER A 204 -3.55 11.57 -5.91
C SER A 204 -2.75 10.30 -6.24
N HIS A 205 -3.13 9.20 -5.63
CA HIS A 205 -2.48 7.90 -5.82
C HIS A 205 -2.48 7.49 -7.31
N VAL A 206 -1.43 6.77 -7.73
CA VAL A 206 -1.25 6.32 -9.13
C VAL A 206 -2.46 5.60 -9.72
N SER A 207 -3.24 4.90 -8.88
CA SER A 207 -4.47 4.23 -9.30
C SER A 207 -5.52 5.19 -9.87
N ALA A 208 -5.57 6.45 -9.44
CA ALA A 208 -6.46 7.44 -10.04
C ALA A 208 -6.04 7.76 -11.48
N THR A 209 -4.73 7.85 -11.74
CA THR A 209 -4.20 7.99 -13.10
C THR A 209 -4.52 6.75 -13.94
N SER A 210 -4.32 5.55 -13.39
CA SER A 210 -4.70 4.30 -14.06
C SER A 210 -6.19 4.24 -14.38
N ALA A 211 -7.06 4.75 -13.49
CA ALA A 211 -8.50 4.82 -13.74
C ALA A 211 -8.81 5.71 -14.95
N MET A 212 -8.19 6.89 -15.02
CA MET A 212 -8.33 7.82 -16.15
C MET A 212 -7.85 7.19 -17.47
N VAL A 213 -6.79 6.39 -17.46
CA VAL A 213 -6.37 5.61 -18.64
C VAL A 213 -7.46 4.62 -19.07
N LEU A 214 -8.05 3.89 -18.12
CA LEU A 214 -9.06 2.87 -18.39
C LEU A 214 -10.38 3.47 -18.89
N CYS A 215 -10.97 4.43 -18.16
CA CYS A 215 -12.26 5.03 -18.53
C CYS A 215 -12.15 6.16 -19.56
N GLY A 216 -10.96 6.74 -19.75
CA GLY A 216 -10.76 7.90 -20.63
C GLY A 216 -11.25 9.23 -20.04
N ALA A 217 -11.30 9.35 -18.72
CA ALA A 217 -11.59 10.62 -18.06
C ALA A 217 -10.41 11.60 -18.22
N ILE A 218 -10.73 12.89 -18.28
CA ILE A 218 -9.78 13.99 -18.47
C ILE A 218 -9.52 14.66 -17.12
N PRO A 219 -8.28 14.79 -16.66
CA PRO A 219 -7.98 15.41 -15.37
C PRO A 219 -8.17 16.93 -15.40
N LYS A 220 -8.78 17.47 -14.34
CA LYS A 220 -8.64 18.87 -13.91
C LYS A 220 -7.95 18.86 -12.54
N TYR A 221 -6.66 19.16 -12.51
CA TYR A 221 -5.87 19.05 -11.29
C TYR A 221 -6.06 20.22 -10.35
N ILE A 222 -6.13 19.91 -9.05
CA ILE A 222 -5.93 20.83 -7.94
C ILE A 222 -4.51 20.59 -7.43
N VAL A 223 -3.68 21.63 -7.39
CA VAL A 223 -2.36 21.57 -6.72
C VAL A 223 -2.58 21.86 -5.23
N PRO A 224 -2.37 20.89 -4.32
CA PRO A 224 -2.55 21.13 -2.89
C PRO A 224 -1.56 22.15 -2.34
N GLU A 225 -1.88 22.70 -1.17
CA GLU A 225 -0.90 23.48 -0.40
C GLU A 225 0.36 22.63 -0.14
N HIS A 226 1.53 23.25 -0.19
CA HIS A 226 2.79 22.60 0.13
C HIS A 226 3.54 23.39 1.20
N ASN A 227 3.82 22.75 2.34
CA ASN A 227 4.69 23.33 3.34
C ASN A 227 6.16 23.06 2.93
N LEU A 228 6.90 24.15 2.67
CA LEU A 228 8.29 24.09 2.24
C LEU A 228 9.25 23.70 3.38
N GLU A 229 8.96 24.04 4.64
CA GLU A 229 9.80 23.70 5.79
C GLU A 229 9.83 22.19 6.06
N TRP A 230 8.72 21.51 5.82
CA TRP A 230 8.51 20.09 6.02
C TRP A 230 8.68 19.27 4.74
N ASP A 231 8.59 19.91 3.57
CA ASP A 231 8.51 19.26 2.25
C ASP A 231 7.31 18.29 2.17
N ILE A 232 6.15 18.76 2.64
CA ILE A 232 4.91 17.96 2.78
C ILE A 232 3.73 18.72 2.16
N ALA A 233 2.93 17.99 1.39
CA ALA A 233 1.65 18.50 0.88
C ALA A 233 0.55 18.42 1.95
N GLY A 234 -0.23 19.50 2.07
CA GLY A 234 -1.47 19.54 2.82
C GLY A 234 -2.64 18.85 2.09
N GLY A 235 -3.84 19.00 2.63
CA GLY A 235 -5.07 18.52 1.99
C GLY A 235 -5.58 19.44 0.88
N VAL A 236 -6.64 19.00 0.21
CA VAL A 236 -7.42 19.85 -0.70
C VAL A 236 -8.39 20.72 0.10
N THR A 237 -8.51 22.00 -0.24
CA THR A 237 -9.41 22.94 0.44
C THR A 237 -10.76 23.11 -0.29
N PRO A 238 -11.82 23.52 0.42
CA PRO A 238 -13.10 23.85 -0.21
C PRO A 238 -13.00 24.93 -1.29
N SER A 239 -12.17 25.96 -1.07
CA SER A 239 -11.96 27.03 -2.05
C SER A 239 -11.30 26.51 -3.32
N GLN A 240 -10.33 25.62 -3.22
CA GLN A 240 -9.70 24.98 -4.38
C GLN A 240 -10.69 24.16 -5.20
N VAL A 241 -11.57 23.38 -4.55
CA VAL A 241 -12.62 22.62 -5.24
C VAL A 241 -13.59 23.55 -5.96
N LYS A 242 -14.05 24.62 -5.28
CA LYS A 242 -14.95 25.61 -5.87
C LYS A 242 -14.32 26.27 -7.11
N MET A 243 -13.05 26.68 -7.03
CA MET A 243 -12.33 27.26 -8.16
C MET A 243 -12.20 26.27 -9.31
N ALA A 244 -11.81 25.02 -9.04
CA ALA A 244 -11.65 23.99 -10.07
C ALA A 244 -12.97 23.69 -10.81
N ILE A 245 -14.09 23.64 -10.10
CA ILE A 245 -15.43 23.49 -10.69
C ILE A 245 -15.74 24.68 -11.60
N GLN A 246 -15.57 25.91 -11.10
CA GLN A 246 -15.88 27.14 -11.86
C GLN A 246 -15.01 27.28 -13.12
N GLU A 247 -13.73 26.93 -13.04
CA GLU A 247 -12.84 26.93 -14.19
C GLU A 247 -13.24 25.87 -15.22
N SER A 248 -13.58 24.66 -14.77
CA SER A 248 -14.08 23.60 -15.66
C SER A 248 -15.34 24.06 -16.39
N GLU A 249 -16.29 24.66 -15.68
CA GLU A 249 -17.54 25.19 -16.26
C GLU A 249 -17.26 26.30 -17.29
N LYS A 250 -16.31 27.21 -17.01
CA LYS A 250 -15.88 28.26 -17.96
C LYS A 250 -15.24 27.69 -19.23
N GLU A 251 -14.56 26.56 -19.13
CA GLU A 251 -14.02 25.81 -20.28
C GLU A 251 -15.10 25.04 -21.04
N GLY A 252 -16.38 25.13 -20.64
CA GLY A 252 -17.49 24.40 -21.25
C GLY A 252 -17.52 22.91 -20.88
N LYS A 253 -16.79 22.52 -19.83
CA LYS A 253 -16.69 21.13 -19.36
C LYS A 253 -17.40 20.96 -18.03
N ARG A 254 -18.33 20.01 -17.95
CA ARG A 254 -18.94 19.62 -16.67
C ARG A 254 -18.09 18.53 -16.01
N ALA A 255 -17.74 18.71 -14.75
CA ALA A 255 -17.08 17.68 -13.97
C ALA A 255 -18.06 16.53 -13.65
N ALA A 256 -17.66 15.29 -13.93
CA ALA A 256 -18.43 14.10 -13.61
C ALA A 256 -18.27 13.67 -12.15
N ALA A 257 -17.13 13.99 -11.53
CA ALA A 257 -16.86 13.75 -10.11
C ALA A 257 -15.75 14.67 -9.60
N VAL A 258 -15.72 14.83 -8.27
CA VAL A 258 -14.55 15.34 -7.53
C VAL A 258 -13.95 14.17 -6.76
N PHE A 259 -12.63 13.97 -6.87
CA PHE A 259 -11.87 12.95 -6.16
C PHE A 259 -10.88 13.59 -5.18
N VAL A 260 -11.01 13.25 -3.90
CA VAL A 260 -10.15 13.80 -2.83
C VAL A 260 -9.49 12.66 -2.06
N THR A 261 -8.18 12.75 -1.84
CA THR A 261 -7.47 11.89 -0.89
C THR A 261 -7.50 12.55 0.48
N SER A 262 -8.16 11.93 1.46
CA SER A 262 -8.24 12.44 2.83
C SER A 262 -8.38 11.28 3.80
N PRO A 263 -7.46 11.11 4.78
CA PRO A 263 -6.33 12.00 5.06
C PRO A 263 -5.21 11.90 4.01
N THR A 264 -4.28 12.85 4.02
CA THR A 264 -2.98 12.70 3.35
C THR A 264 -2.17 11.60 4.02
N TYR A 265 -1.04 11.20 3.41
CA TYR A 265 -0.14 10.20 3.99
C TYR A 265 0.33 10.61 5.41
N ASN A 266 0.61 11.90 5.60
CA ASN A 266 1.04 12.48 6.88
C ASN A 266 -0.12 12.71 7.87
N GLY A 267 -1.36 12.36 7.51
CA GLY A 267 -2.53 12.42 8.38
C GLY A 267 -3.38 13.68 8.23
N VAL A 268 -3.02 14.65 7.39
CA VAL A 268 -3.76 15.92 7.26
C VAL A 268 -5.12 15.66 6.60
N CYS A 269 -6.21 16.09 7.25
CA CYS A 269 -7.56 15.86 6.76
C CYS A 269 -8.11 17.10 6.03
N SER A 270 -8.83 16.89 4.93
CA SER A 270 -9.59 17.94 4.26
C SER A 270 -10.93 18.21 4.96
N ASN A 271 -11.49 19.41 4.80
CA ASN A 271 -12.87 19.71 5.21
C ASN A 271 -13.85 19.11 4.20
N LEU A 272 -14.10 17.81 4.32
CA LEU A 272 -14.95 17.06 3.39
C LEU A 272 -16.42 17.48 3.51
N SER A 273 -16.85 17.99 4.67
CA SER A 273 -18.24 18.47 4.86
C SER A 273 -18.56 19.64 3.93
N GLU A 274 -17.68 20.64 3.89
CA GLU A 274 -17.85 21.81 3.01
C GLU A 274 -17.59 21.45 1.54
N ILE A 275 -16.59 20.59 1.26
CA ILE A 275 -16.34 20.09 -0.09
C ILE A 275 -17.57 19.34 -0.63
N SER A 276 -18.18 18.46 0.17
CA SER A 276 -19.39 17.73 -0.20
C SER A 276 -20.53 18.70 -0.53
N GLN A 277 -20.79 19.69 0.33
CA GLN A 277 -21.80 20.71 0.09
C GLN A 277 -21.58 21.47 -1.24
N ILE A 278 -20.33 21.86 -1.53
CA ILE A 278 -19.97 22.52 -2.78
C ILE A 278 -20.26 21.58 -3.97
N CYS A 279 -19.74 20.35 -3.94
CA CYS A 279 -19.95 19.38 -5.02
C CYS A 279 -21.43 19.14 -5.29
N HIS A 280 -22.20 18.92 -4.22
CA HIS A 280 -23.63 18.61 -4.28
C HIS A 280 -24.46 19.79 -4.79
N SER A 281 -24.08 21.03 -4.50
CA SER A 281 -24.74 22.23 -5.05
C SER A 281 -24.63 22.34 -6.57
N HIS A 282 -23.58 21.74 -7.16
CA HIS A 282 -23.38 21.63 -8.60
C HIS A 282 -23.89 20.29 -9.18
N GLY A 283 -24.44 19.41 -8.34
CA GLY A 283 -24.87 18.06 -8.74
C GLY A 283 -23.71 17.15 -9.13
N ILE A 284 -22.54 17.33 -8.51
CA ILE A 284 -21.33 16.54 -8.73
C ILE A 284 -21.14 15.59 -7.52
N PRO A 285 -20.93 14.28 -7.71
CA PRO A 285 -20.60 13.37 -6.62
C PRO A 285 -19.18 13.58 -6.10
N LEU A 286 -19.00 13.35 -4.80
CA LEU A 286 -17.71 13.36 -4.11
C LEU A 286 -17.23 11.92 -3.86
N ILE A 287 -16.08 11.57 -4.45
CA ILE A 287 -15.35 10.34 -4.20
C ILE A 287 -14.18 10.64 -3.26
N VAL A 288 -14.04 9.87 -2.19
CA VAL A 288 -12.94 10.03 -1.23
C VAL A 288 -12.09 8.76 -1.16
N ASP A 289 -10.80 8.94 -1.44
CA ASP A 289 -9.77 7.97 -1.08
C ASP A 289 -9.40 8.18 0.40
N GLU A 290 -10.05 7.40 1.26
CA GLU A 290 -9.81 7.32 2.70
C GLU A 290 -8.95 6.10 3.03
N ALA A 291 -8.02 5.74 2.14
CA ALA A 291 -7.14 4.58 2.29
C ALA A 291 -6.44 4.53 3.65
N HIS A 292 -6.10 5.68 4.21
CA HIS A 292 -5.37 5.83 5.47
C HIS A 292 -6.26 6.23 6.66
N GLY A 293 -7.59 6.30 6.50
CA GLY A 293 -8.53 6.79 7.52
C GLY A 293 -9.58 5.78 7.99
N ALA A 294 -9.43 4.48 7.69
CA ALA A 294 -10.44 3.47 8.01
C ALA A 294 -10.71 3.33 9.53
N HIS A 295 -9.77 3.74 10.38
CA HIS A 295 -9.89 3.70 11.84
C HIS A 295 -10.66 4.87 12.46
N PHE A 296 -10.98 5.91 11.69
CA PHE A 296 -11.52 7.18 12.20
C PHE A 296 -12.84 7.05 12.97
N LYS A 297 -13.65 6.03 12.70
CA LYS A 297 -14.94 5.83 13.39
C LYS A 297 -14.81 5.35 14.84
N PHE A 298 -13.68 4.75 15.21
CA PHE A 298 -13.59 3.87 16.38
C PHE A 298 -12.96 4.52 17.62
N HIS A 299 -12.85 5.85 17.65
CA HIS A 299 -12.44 6.60 18.82
C HIS A 299 -12.86 8.08 18.72
N PRO A 300 -13.39 8.72 19.79
CA PRO A 300 -13.94 10.07 19.74
C PRO A 300 -12.92 11.18 19.41
N ASN A 301 -11.65 10.97 19.73
CA ASN A 301 -10.56 11.92 19.42
C ASN A 301 -9.97 11.74 18.00
N MET A 302 -10.55 10.86 17.17
CA MET A 302 -10.14 10.73 15.77
C MET A 302 -10.83 11.76 14.89
N PRO A 303 -10.29 12.05 13.69
CA PRO A 303 -10.99 12.81 12.66
C PRO A 303 -12.36 12.22 12.31
N LYS A 304 -13.23 13.05 11.72
CA LYS A 304 -14.52 12.58 11.18
C LYS A 304 -14.30 11.74 9.92
N THR A 305 -15.03 10.64 9.77
CA THR A 305 -14.98 9.80 8.56
C THR A 305 -15.53 10.53 7.34
N ALA A 306 -15.05 10.19 6.15
CA ALA A 306 -15.55 10.74 4.88
C ALA A 306 -17.07 10.51 4.69
N LEU A 307 -17.57 9.32 5.07
CA LEU A 307 -19.01 9.01 5.01
C LEU A 307 -19.84 9.97 5.88
N SER A 308 -19.40 10.23 7.12
CA SER A 308 -20.11 11.14 8.04
C SER A 308 -20.09 12.60 7.57
N GLN A 309 -19.19 12.93 6.65
CA GLN A 309 -19.02 14.25 6.06
C GLN A 309 -19.70 14.39 4.68
N GLY A 310 -20.46 13.38 4.25
CA GLY A 310 -21.28 13.47 3.02
C GLY A 310 -20.57 13.06 1.74
N ALA A 311 -19.47 12.28 1.82
CA ALA A 311 -18.91 11.63 0.64
C ALA A 311 -19.88 10.57 0.08
N ASP A 312 -19.99 10.48 -1.25
CA ASP A 312 -20.90 9.56 -1.94
C ASP A 312 -20.26 8.18 -2.13
N LEU A 313 -18.93 8.13 -2.31
CA LEU A 313 -18.17 6.88 -2.43
C LEU A 313 -16.84 6.98 -1.71
N VAL A 314 -16.55 6.04 -0.82
CA VAL A 314 -15.38 6.06 0.04
C VAL A 314 -14.63 4.73 -0.07
N ILE A 315 -13.32 4.79 -0.27
CA ILE A 315 -12.48 3.60 -0.42
C ILE A 315 -11.44 3.58 0.70
N GLN A 316 -11.39 2.49 1.45
CA GLN A 316 -10.58 2.35 2.65
C GLN A 316 -9.64 1.15 2.55
N SER A 317 -8.39 1.32 2.96
CA SER A 317 -7.44 0.20 3.04
C SER A 317 -7.50 -0.38 4.44
N THR A 318 -8.35 -1.37 4.65
CA THR A 318 -8.52 -2.02 5.95
C THR A 318 -7.18 -2.54 6.48
N HIS A 319 -6.34 -3.12 5.61
CA HIS A 319 -5.02 -3.65 6.00
C HIS A 319 -3.98 -2.61 6.39
N LYS A 320 -4.17 -1.31 6.08
CA LYS A 320 -3.18 -0.27 6.39
C LYS A 320 -3.28 0.22 7.83
N VAL A 321 -4.50 0.28 8.37
CA VAL A 321 -4.78 0.94 9.66
C VAL A 321 -5.68 0.12 10.59
N LEU A 322 -6.23 -0.98 10.10
CA LEU A 322 -6.96 -1.98 10.87
C LEU A 322 -6.24 -3.34 10.75
N CYS A 323 -6.89 -4.43 11.13
CA CYS A 323 -6.23 -5.71 11.42
C CYS A 323 -6.40 -6.78 10.34
N SER A 324 -6.74 -6.39 9.12
CA SER A 324 -6.96 -7.32 8.02
C SER A 324 -5.67 -7.58 7.22
N PHE A 325 -5.64 -8.66 6.45
CA PHE A 325 -4.46 -9.00 5.64
C PHE A 325 -4.20 -8.02 4.50
N SER A 326 -2.93 -7.80 4.16
CA SER A 326 -2.52 -7.04 2.96
C SER A 326 -3.33 -7.42 1.73
N GLN A 327 -3.62 -6.44 0.87
CA GLN A 327 -4.55 -6.50 -0.26
C GLN A 327 -6.04 -6.44 0.10
N SER A 328 -6.43 -6.62 1.36
CA SER A 328 -7.85 -6.53 1.72
C SER A 328 -8.29 -5.08 1.99
N SER A 329 -9.46 -4.71 1.45
CA SER A 329 -9.97 -3.33 1.45
C SER A 329 -11.50 -3.34 1.42
N MET A 330 -12.11 -2.19 1.72
CA MET A 330 -13.55 -1.99 1.61
C MET A 330 -13.86 -0.75 0.75
N LEU A 331 -14.95 -0.83 0.00
CA LEU A 331 -15.54 0.29 -0.72
C LEU A 331 -16.95 0.52 -0.19
N HIS A 332 -17.26 1.76 0.15
CA HIS A 332 -18.50 2.17 0.81
C HIS A 332 -19.24 3.17 -0.05
N LEU A 333 -20.51 2.89 -0.36
CA LEU A 333 -21.42 3.79 -1.06
C LEU A 333 -22.37 4.44 -0.07
N SER A 334 -22.63 5.73 -0.26
CA SER A 334 -23.66 6.49 0.45
C SER A 334 -24.50 7.30 -0.53
N GLY A 335 -25.79 7.43 -0.23
CA GLY A 335 -26.72 8.19 -1.07
C GLY A 335 -26.99 7.52 -2.43
N ASN A 336 -27.35 8.32 -3.42
CA ASN A 336 -27.83 7.86 -4.73
C ASN A 336 -27.24 8.63 -5.93
N ARG A 337 -26.20 9.47 -5.72
CA ARG A 337 -25.57 10.24 -6.80
C ARG A 337 -24.70 9.39 -7.72
N ILE A 338 -24.22 8.25 -7.23
CA ILE A 338 -23.46 7.26 -7.99
C ILE A 338 -24.32 6.01 -8.15
N ASP A 339 -24.43 5.51 -9.38
CA ASP A 339 -25.18 4.30 -9.69
C ASP A 339 -24.48 3.06 -9.09
N ARG A 340 -25.14 2.47 -8.09
CA ARG A 340 -24.72 1.22 -7.43
C ARG A 340 -24.44 0.10 -8.42
N ASP A 341 -25.30 -0.10 -9.40
CA ASP A 341 -25.19 -1.23 -10.32
C ASP A 341 -23.99 -1.03 -11.26
N ARG A 342 -23.67 0.23 -11.57
CA ARG A 342 -22.44 0.59 -12.29
C ARG A 342 -21.20 0.35 -11.45
N VAL A 343 -21.19 0.72 -10.16
CA VAL A 343 -20.08 0.39 -9.22
C VAL A 343 -19.84 -1.12 -9.20
N HIS A 344 -20.92 -1.91 -9.05
CA HIS A 344 -20.84 -3.36 -9.00
C HIS A 344 -20.26 -3.96 -10.30
N LYS A 345 -20.72 -3.51 -11.47
CA LYS A 345 -20.18 -3.96 -12.78
C LYS A 345 -18.69 -3.60 -12.95
N CYS A 346 -18.28 -2.42 -12.49
CA CYS A 346 -16.87 -2.04 -12.49
C CYS A 346 -16.04 -2.97 -11.59
N LEU A 347 -16.51 -3.27 -10.38
CA LEU A 347 -15.85 -4.22 -9.48
C LEU A 347 -15.74 -5.63 -10.08
N GLN A 348 -16.80 -6.14 -10.72
CA GLN A 348 -16.78 -7.43 -11.42
C GLN A 348 -15.73 -7.47 -12.55
N SER A 349 -15.46 -6.33 -13.19
CA SER A 349 -14.47 -6.23 -14.28
C SER A 349 -13.03 -6.14 -13.77
N LEU A 350 -12.83 -5.66 -12.54
CA LEU A 350 -11.52 -5.32 -12.00
C LEU A 350 -11.00 -6.31 -10.95
N GLN A 351 -11.89 -7.08 -10.32
CA GLN A 351 -11.52 -8.08 -9.34
C GLN A 351 -11.32 -9.46 -9.98
N THR A 352 -10.61 -10.34 -9.26
CA THR A 352 -10.47 -11.74 -9.62
C THR A 352 -11.81 -12.48 -9.55
N THR A 353 -12.02 -13.43 -10.47
CA THR A 353 -13.13 -14.40 -10.42
C THR A 353 -12.90 -15.52 -9.39
N SER A 354 -11.68 -15.61 -8.84
CA SER A 354 -11.28 -16.57 -7.82
C SER A 354 -10.70 -15.81 -6.63
N PRO A 355 -11.53 -15.23 -5.76
CA PRO A 355 -11.06 -14.44 -4.63
C PRO A 355 -10.37 -15.31 -3.59
N ASN A 356 -9.42 -14.71 -2.87
CA ASN A 356 -8.83 -15.35 -1.71
C ASN A 356 -9.78 -15.22 -0.51
N TRP A 357 -10.32 -16.34 -0.04
CA TRP A 357 -11.28 -16.38 1.06
C TRP A 357 -10.67 -16.02 2.42
N LEU A 358 -9.36 -16.18 2.60
CA LEU A 358 -8.66 -15.71 3.81
C LEU A 358 -8.67 -14.18 3.89
N LEU A 359 -8.50 -13.49 2.75
CA LEU A 359 -8.61 -12.03 2.70
C LEU A 359 -10.02 -11.57 3.07
N LEU A 360 -11.05 -12.20 2.50
CA LEU A 360 -12.46 -11.90 2.81
C LEU A 360 -12.79 -12.17 4.28
N ALA A 361 -12.37 -13.33 4.81
CA ALA A 361 -12.57 -13.67 6.21
C ALA A 361 -11.82 -12.72 7.14
N SER A 362 -10.64 -12.23 6.76
CA SER A 362 -9.91 -11.23 7.56
C SER A 362 -10.64 -9.89 7.64
N LEU A 363 -11.33 -9.46 6.58
CA LEU A 363 -12.17 -8.27 6.58
C LEU A 363 -13.37 -8.45 7.52
N ASP A 364 -14.02 -9.61 7.44
CA ASP A 364 -15.17 -9.95 8.26
C ASP A 364 -14.82 -10.06 9.76
N ALA A 365 -13.70 -10.73 10.07
CA ALA A 365 -13.18 -10.84 11.43
C ALA A 365 -12.80 -9.48 12.01
N THR A 366 -12.10 -8.65 11.23
CA THR A 366 -11.72 -7.28 11.64
C THR A 366 -12.97 -6.45 11.92
N ARG A 367 -14.00 -6.53 11.06
CA ARG A 367 -15.28 -5.85 11.27
C ARG A 367 -15.94 -6.29 12.57
N ASP A 368 -16.04 -7.60 12.80
CA ASP A 368 -16.68 -8.16 13.99
C ASP A 368 -15.96 -7.70 15.27
N GLU A 369 -14.62 -7.72 15.29
CA GLU A 369 -13.83 -7.25 16.43
C GLU A 369 -14.06 -5.76 16.74
N LEU A 370 -14.11 -4.92 15.71
CA LEU A 370 -14.43 -3.50 15.82
C LEU A 370 -15.84 -3.27 16.36
N SER A 371 -16.81 -4.07 15.92
CA SER A 371 -18.21 -3.96 16.37
C SER A 371 -18.40 -4.32 17.85
N LYS A 372 -17.57 -5.22 18.38
CA LYS A 372 -17.58 -5.64 19.79
C LYS A 372 -16.91 -4.63 20.71
N ASN A 373 -15.99 -3.81 20.19
CA ASN A 373 -15.15 -2.90 20.97
C ASN A 373 -15.15 -1.45 20.42
N PRO A 374 -16.31 -0.84 20.15
CA PRO A 374 -16.42 0.35 19.28
C PRO A 374 -15.71 1.60 19.80
N ASN A 375 -15.38 1.67 21.11
CA ASN A 375 -14.78 2.84 21.75
C ASN A 375 -13.62 2.51 22.70
N THR A 376 -13.14 1.26 22.69
CA THR A 376 -12.11 0.81 23.64
C THR A 376 -10.86 0.31 22.92
N LEU A 377 -11.01 -0.24 21.72
CA LEU A 377 -9.93 -0.89 20.98
C LEU A 377 -8.72 0.03 20.71
N PHE A 378 -8.96 1.33 20.56
CA PHE A 378 -7.93 2.32 20.27
C PHE A 378 -7.43 3.09 21.50
N ASN A 379 -8.00 2.90 22.69
CA ASN A 379 -7.66 3.73 23.86
C ASN A 379 -6.19 3.58 24.24
N GLU A 380 -5.68 2.36 24.30
CA GLU A 380 -4.30 2.09 24.71
C GLU A 380 -3.28 2.72 23.76
N VAL A 381 -3.48 2.61 22.44
CA VAL A 381 -2.57 3.23 21.46
C VAL A 381 -2.69 4.76 21.46
N MET A 382 -3.88 5.30 21.72
CA MET A 382 -4.10 6.74 21.84
C MET A 382 -3.43 7.34 23.08
N GLU A 383 -3.45 6.64 24.20
CA GLU A 383 -2.69 7.02 25.39
C GLU A 383 -1.18 6.93 25.13
N LEU A 384 -0.73 5.82 24.54
CA LEU A 384 0.69 5.61 24.23
C LEU A 384 1.26 6.72 23.34
N ILE A 385 0.57 7.06 22.24
CA ILE A 385 1.06 8.08 21.33
C ILE A 385 1.02 9.49 21.94
N GLN A 386 0.07 9.77 22.83
CA GLN A 386 0.00 11.04 23.54
C GLN A 386 1.19 11.19 24.49
N GLU A 387 1.52 10.15 25.26
CA GLU A 387 2.71 10.11 26.12
C GLU A 387 4.00 10.29 25.29
N GLU A 388 4.09 9.61 24.15
CA GLU A 388 5.25 9.73 23.25
C GLU A 388 5.43 11.13 22.69
N LYS A 389 4.34 11.76 22.20
CA LYS A 389 4.41 13.13 21.68
C LYS A 389 4.93 14.09 22.74
N GLN A 390 4.49 13.94 23.99
CA GLN A 390 4.98 14.75 25.12
C GLN A 390 6.48 14.53 25.37
N VAL A 391 6.98 13.30 25.31
CA VAL A 391 8.42 13.05 25.52
C VAL A 391 9.24 13.56 24.33
N ILE A 392 8.79 13.30 23.11
CA ILE A 392 9.51 13.63 21.87
C ILE A 392 9.58 15.14 21.65
N SER A 393 8.54 15.90 21.99
CA SER A 393 8.53 17.36 21.83
C SER A 393 9.60 18.08 22.64
N HIS A 394 10.18 17.43 23.66
CA HIS A 394 11.26 17.97 24.49
C HIS A 394 12.65 17.50 24.05
N ILE A 395 12.77 16.68 23.01
CA ILE A 395 14.06 16.22 22.49
C ILE A 395 14.66 17.33 21.61
N PRO A 396 15.84 17.89 21.95
CA PRO A 396 16.43 18.98 21.18
C PRO A 396 16.73 18.60 19.73
N GLY A 397 16.35 19.49 18.79
CA GLY A 397 16.58 19.31 17.35
C GLY A 397 15.53 18.47 16.63
N ILE A 398 14.56 17.92 17.36
CA ILE A 398 13.41 17.19 16.80
C ILE A 398 12.17 18.09 16.83
N SER A 399 11.40 18.06 15.75
CA SER A 399 10.09 18.72 15.65
C SER A 399 9.00 17.70 15.33
N LEU A 400 7.75 18.04 15.68
CA LEU A 400 6.56 17.26 15.32
C LEU A 400 5.70 18.07 14.36
N LEU A 401 5.20 17.43 13.31
CA LEU A 401 4.26 18.08 12.38
C LEU A 401 2.93 18.31 13.11
N ASP A 402 2.38 19.51 12.95
CA ASP A 402 1.05 19.87 13.43
C ASP A 402 0.29 20.73 12.41
N LEU A 403 -0.95 21.07 12.73
CA LEU A 403 -1.80 21.89 11.86
C LEU A 403 -1.30 23.33 11.69
N SER A 404 -0.55 23.86 12.67
CA SER A 404 0.02 25.22 12.58
C SER A 404 1.12 25.34 11.53
N SER A 405 1.62 24.20 11.07
CA SER A 405 2.55 24.14 9.93
C SER A 405 1.88 24.51 8.60
N PHE A 406 0.55 24.57 8.49
CA PHE A 406 -0.13 24.88 7.24
C PHE A 406 -0.73 26.29 7.27
N PHE A 407 -0.69 26.97 6.12
CA PHE A 407 -1.33 28.27 5.93
C PHE A 407 -2.86 28.13 5.92
N ASN A 408 -3.39 27.08 5.31
CA ASN A 408 -4.82 26.80 5.36
C ASN A 408 -5.19 26.10 6.67
N ASN A 409 -6.36 26.45 7.18
CA ASN A 409 -6.92 25.85 8.39
C ASN A 409 -7.55 24.48 8.07
N PHE A 410 -6.71 23.44 8.06
CA PHE A 410 -7.20 22.06 7.99
C PHE A 410 -7.90 21.66 9.31
N PRO A 411 -9.03 20.93 9.26
CA PRO A 411 -9.84 20.63 10.45
C PRO A 411 -9.16 19.70 11.46
N SER A 412 -8.30 18.78 11.00
CA SER A 412 -7.70 17.76 11.85
C SER A 412 -6.47 17.11 11.21
N ILE A 413 -5.62 16.54 12.06
CA ILE A 413 -4.55 15.62 11.67
C ILE A 413 -4.80 14.27 12.37
N ASP A 414 -4.62 13.15 11.66
CA ASP A 414 -4.73 11.82 12.23
C ASP A 414 -3.75 11.67 13.41
N PRO A 415 -4.24 11.47 14.65
CA PRO A 415 -3.35 11.40 15.80
C PRO A 415 -2.37 10.22 15.68
N LEU A 416 -2.74 9.12 15.01
CA LEU A 416 -1.92 7.91 14.77
C LEU A 416 -0.93 8.04 13.61
N ARG A 417 -0.81 9.25 13.04
CA ARG A 417 0.27 9.62 12.13
C ARG A 417 1.19 10.60 12.84
N MET A 418 2.39 10.13 13.19
CA MET A 418 3.41 10.98 13.80
C MET A 418 4.49 11.28 12.77
N THR A 419 4.53 12.51 12.29
CA THR A 419 5.61 12.98 11.41
C THR A 419 6.65 13.71 12.23
N ILE A 420 7.91 13.27 12.13
CA ILE A 420 9.05 13.76 12.91
C ILE A 420 10.01 14.49 11.97
N GLY A 421 10.29 15.75 12.27
CA GLY A 421 11.24 16.60 11.55
C GLY A 421 12.65 16.46 12.12
N THR A 422 13.64 16.41 11.24
CA THR A 422 15.05 16.21 11.58
C THR A 422 15.94 17.40 11.20
N GLN A 423 15.33 18.50 10.74
CA GLN A 423 16.03 19.69 10.26
C GLN A 423 16.89 20.30 11.37
N GLY A 424 16.42 20.29 12.61
CA GLY A 424 17.17 20.77 13.78
C GLY A 424 18.40 19.93 14.14
N LEU A 425 18.56 18.75 13.52
CA LEU A 425 19.74 17.88 13.64
C LEU A 425 20.72 18.03 12.46
N GLY A 426 20.36 18.82 11.45
CA GLY A 426 21.13 18.90 10.19
C GLY A 426 21.09 17.60 9.37
N LEU A 427 20.11 16.72 9.62
CA LEU A 427 19.93 15.45 8.92
C LEU A 427 18.74 15.51 7.97
N SER A 428 18.87 14.90 6.79
CA SER A 428 17.70 14.55 5.98
C SER A 428 16.89 13.43 6.64
N GLY A 429 15.62 13.28 6.26
CA GLY A 429 14.81 12.15 6.73
C GLY A 429 15.42 10.80 6.35
N PHE A 430 16.02 10.71 5.16
CA PHE A 430 16.77 9.52 4.69
C PHE A 430 17.97 9.18 5.58
N GLN A 431 18.78 10.18 5.94
CA GLN A 431 19.93 9.96 6.82
C GLN A 431 19.51 9.55 8.23
N ALA A 432 18.45 10.18 8.76
CA ALA A 432 17.90 9.81 10.05
C ALA A 432 17.39 8.37 10.03
N TYR A 433 16.68 7.96 8.97
CA TYR A 433 16.22 6.59 8.77
C TYR A 433 17.38 5.58 8.75
N ASP A 434 18.44 5.83 7.97
CA ASP A 434 19.59 4.92 7.87
C ASP A 434 20.22 4.65 9.25
N ILE A 435 20.31 5.71 10.07
CA ILE A 435 20.82 5.61 11.43
C ILE A 435 19.84 4.83 12.30
N LEU A 436 18.57 5.21 12.34
CA LEU A 436 17.55 4.63 13.21
C LEU A 436 17.30 3.14 12.91
N SER A 437 17.23 2.76 11.64
CA SER A 437 17.07 1.37 11.21
C SER A 437 18.26 0.52 11.64
N THR A 438 19.50 0.97 11.38
CA THR A 438 20.72 0.22 11.68
C THR A 438 21.00 0.12 13.18
N SER A 439 20.77 1.19 13.93
CA SER A 439 21.17 1.28 15.34
C SER A 439 20.07 0.90 16.33
N HIS A 440 18.79 1.07 15.95
CA HIS A 440 17.66 0.89 16.86
C HIS A 440 16.53 0.01 16.27
N GLY A 441 16.67 -0.48 15.03
CA GLY A 441 15.68 -1.34 14.38
C GLY A 441 14.32 -0.66 14.19
N ILE A 442 14.32 0.64 13.87
CA ILE A 442 13.10 1.42 13.62
C ILE A 442 12.90 1.55 12.11
N GLU A 443 11.72 1.16 11.65
CA GLU A 443 11.31 1.24 10.24
C GLU A 443 10.11 2.17 10.12
N PRO A 444 10.32 3.44 9.73
CA PRO A 444 9.23 4.37 9.45
C PRO A 444 8.42 3.94 8.23
N GLU A 445 7.14 4.28 8.26
CA GLU A 445 6.22 4.02 7.15
C GLU A 445 6.56 4.87 5.92
N LEU A 446 6.95 6.14 6.15
CA LEU A 446 7.23 7.08 5.08
C LEU A 446 8.47 7.92 5.42
N ILE A 447 9.37 8.10 4.46
CA ILE A 447 10.58 8.90 4.61
C ILE A 447 10.54 10.05 3.61
N GLY A 448 10.82 11.26 4.08
CA GLY A 448 10.90 12.46 3.27
C GLY A 448 12.30 13.05 3.26
N THR A 449 12.47 14.13 2.52
CA THR A 449 13.75 14.85 2.45
C THR A 449 14.10 15.51 3.79
N LYS A 450 13.09 15.94 4.56
CA LYS A 450 13.25 16.69 5.83
C LYS A 450 12.63 16.03 7.06
N SER A 451 11.88 14.95 6.88
CA SER A 451 11.10 14.31 7.94
C SER A 451 10.92 12.82 7.64
N PHE A 452 10.40 12.08 8.62
CA PHE A 452 9.84 10.74 8.40
C PHE A 452 8.54 10.60 9.19
N THR A 453 7.64 9.74 8.73
CA THR A 453 6.33 9.52 9.32
C THR A 453 6.21 8.09 9.82
N LEU A 454 5.67 7.96 11.03
CA LEU A 454 5.38 6.72 11.70
C LEU A 454 3.87 6.48 11.67
N ALA A 455 3.50 5.25 11.37
CA ALA A 455 2.12 4.77 11.43
C ALA A 455 1.91 3.98 12.72
N PHE A 456 1.08 4.51 13.63
CA PHE A 456 0.66 3.79 14.83
C PHE A 456 -0.60 2.99 14.52
N SER A 457 -0.73 1.84 15.15
CA SER A 457 -1.90 0.97 15.08
C SER A 457 -2.13 0.29 16.42
N ILE A 458 -3.22 -0.45 16.56
CA ILE A 458 -3.48 -1.23 17.79
C ILE A 458 -2.41 -2.31 18.05
N GLY A 459 -1.60 -2.65 17.04
CA GLY A 459 -0.44 -3.54 17.19
C GLY A 459 0.84 -2.84 17.68
N THR A 460 0.82 -1.51 17.86
CA THR A 460 1.99 -0.77 18.37
C THR A 460 2.15 -0.99 19.87
N THR A 461 3.34 -1.42 20.30
CA THR A 461 3.61 -1.77 21.70
C THR A 461 4.45 -0.72 22.42
N LYS A 462 4.44 -0.77 23.76
CA LYS A 462 5.35 0.01 24.62
C LYS A 462 6.83 -0.26 24.36
N GLU A 463 7.18 -1.42 23.78
CA GLU A 463 8.55 -1.71 23.38
C GLU A 463 8.95 -0.89 22.15
N HIS A 464 8.08 -0.84 21.13
CA HIS A 464 8.30 -0.03 19.93
C HIS A 464 8.51 1.44 20.31
N SER A 465 7.66 1.95 21.21
CA SER A 465 7.75 3.27 21.82
C SER A 465 9.13 3.57 22.44
N LYS A 466 9.62 2.67 23.30
CA LYS A 466 10.92 2.81 23.95
C LYS A 466 12.06 2.83 22.95
N ARG A 467 12.02 1.97 21.93
CA ARG A 467 13.03 1.95 20.86
C ARG A 467 13.03 3.29 20.11
N LEU A 468 11.85 3.79 19.74
CA LEU A 468 11.69 5.08 19.07
C LEU A 468 12.29 6.23 19.88
N VAL A 469 11.86 6.40 21.13
CA VAL A 469 12.33 7.49 22.00
C VAL A 469 13.86 7.41 22.21
N ASN A 470 14.40 6.21 22.42
CA ASN A 470 15.85 6.02 22.56
C ASN A 470 16.60 6.37 21.28
N GLY A 471 16.09 5.95 20.11
CA GLY A 471 16.67 6.29 18.81
C GLY A 471 16.68 7.80 18.56
N LEU A 472 15.60 8.50 18.87
CA LEU A 472 15.51 9.96 18.74
C LEU A 472 16.46 10.68 19.70
N LYS A 473 16.57 10.23 20.95
CA LYS A 473 17.56 10.76 21.92
C LYS A 473 18.99 10.52 21.46
N TYR A 474 19.27 9.38 20.85
CA TYR A 474 20.56 9.09 20.24
C TYR A 474 20.87 10.06 19.10
N LEU A 475 19.93 10.30 18.19
CA LEU A 475 20.09 11.29 17.12
C LEU A 475 20.35 12.69 17.70
N SER A 476 19.54 13.14 18.65
CA SER A 476 19.72 14.44 19.30
C SER A 476 21.10 14.58 19.93
N THR A 477 21.52 13.60 20.74
CA THR A 477 22.81 13.62 21.46
C THR A 477 24.01 13.69 20.51
N ASN A 478 23.95 13.00 19.37
CA ASN A 478 25.09 12.90 18.45
C ASN A 478 25.13 14.00 17.39
N TYR A 479 24.00 14.63 17.06
CA TYR A 479 23.88 15.53 15.91
C TYR A 479 23.40 16.96 16.24
N PHE A 480 22.65 17.18 17.34
CA PHE A 480 22.09 18.51 17.66
C PHE A 480 23.15 19.61 17.85
N LEU A 481 24.31 19.27 18.44
CA LEU A 481 25.37 20.23 18.80
C LEU A 481 26.57 20.22 17.82
N ARG A 482 26.53 19.41 16.76
CA ARG A 482 27.55 19.47 15.70
C ARG A 482 27.25 20.66 14.79
N GLU A 483 27.72 21.82 15.25
CA GLU A 483 27.87 23.11 14.58
C GLU A 483 27.06 23.38 13.31
N ILE A 484 26.42 24.56 13.34
CA ILE A 484 25.96 25.41 12.25
C ILE A 484 27.07 25.57 11.19
N GLN A 485 27.30 24.54 10.38
CA GLN A 485 28.05 24.62 9.12
C GLN A 485 27.05 24.50 7.98
N MET A 486 26.69 25.70 7.52
CA MET A 486 25.90 26.04 6.34
C MET A 486 25.69 24.93 5.30
N LYS A 487 24.45 24.82 4.80
CA LYS A 487 24.23 24.91 3.35
C LYS A 487 23.10 25.89 3.03
N ARG A 488 23.43 26.76 2.07
CA ARG A 488 22.67 27.87 1.50
C ARG A 488 21.19 27.54 1.30
N LYS A 489 20.32 28.51 1.62
CA LYS A 489 19.04 28.67 0.91
C LYS A 489 19.36 28.61 -0.59
N ILE A 490 18.84 27.60 -1.29
CA ILE A 490 18.76 27.65 -2.74
C ILE A 490 17.59 28.58 -3.02
N ILE A 491 17.88 29.88 -3.01
CA ILE A 491 16.99 30.88 -3.60
C ILE A 491 17.23 30.74 -5.10
N ASP A 492 16.17 30.48 -5.87
CA ASP A 492 16.22 30.65 -7.32
C ASP A 492 16.47 32.14 -7.65
N ASP A 493 17.00 32.44 -8.83
CA ASP A 493 17.28 33.81 -9.25
C ASP A 493 16.02 34.71 -9.34
N ASN A 494 14.82 34.16 -9.06
CA ASN A 494 13.53 34.84 -9.10
C ASN A 494 12.81 34.96 -7.74
N GLY A 495 13.38 34.46 -6.63
CA GLY A 495 12.79 34.61 -5.29
C GLY A 495 11.48 33.86 -5.06
N THR A 496 11.20 32.79 -5.82
CA THR A 496 10.00 31.95 -5.68
C THR A 496 10.39 30.49 -5.49
N GLU A 497 10.45 30.02 -4.24
CA GLU A 497 10.44 28.58 -3.91
C GLU A 497 9.08 27.97 -4.30
N GLY A 498 8.83 27.81 -5.59
CA GLY A 498 7.58 27.20 -6.05
C GLY A 498 7.57 25.70 -5.76
N VAL A 499 6.36 25.17 -5.59
CA VAL A 499 6.11 23.74 -5.40
C VAL A 499 6.76 22.94 -6.54
N PRO A 500 7.49 21.84 -6.29
CA PRO A 500 8.13 21.04 -7.34
C PRO A 500 7.17 20.57 -8.44
N PHE A 501 5.88 20.49 -8.13
CA PHE A 501 4.79 20.01 -8.99
C PHE A 501 3.81 21.12 -9.42
N GLY A 502 4.17 22.40 -9.23
CA GLY A 502 3.25 23.53 -9.50
C GLY A 502 3.04 23.84 -10.98
N GLU A 503 3.99 23.47 -11.83
CA GLU A 503 3.94 23.71 -13.28
C GLU A 503 3.46 22.46 -14.01
N VAL A 504 2.14 22.32 -14.15
CA VAL A 504 1.51 21.20 -14.86
C VAL A 504 1.03 21.66 -16.23
N TYR A 505 1.68 21.16 -17.28
CA TYR A 505 1.28 21.39 -18.67
C TYR A 505 0.87 20.05 -19.30
N MET A 506 -0.42 19.74 -19.27
CA MET A 506 -0.96 18.56 -19.96
C MET A 506 -1.01 18.84 -21.47
N SER A 507 -0.20 18.13 -22.25
CA SER A 507 -0.23 18.22 -23.71
C SER A 507 -1.24 17.26 -24.34
N CYS A 508 -1.44 16.09 -23.72
CA CYS A 508 -2.48 15.12 -24.08
C CYS A 508 -2.98 14.41 -22.82
N THR A 509 -4.08 13.67 -22.91
CA THR A 509 -4.64 12.95 -21.76
C THR A 509 -3.73 11.80 -21.31
N PRO A 510 -3.81 11.35 -20.04
CA PRO A 510 -3.07 10.17 -19.59
C PRO A 510 -3.34 8.94 -20.44
N ARG A 511 -4.57 8.78 -20.96
CA ARG A 511 -4.95 7.70 -21.87
C ARG A 511 -4.21 7.78 -23.20
N GLU A 512 -4.20 8.95 -23.84
CA GLU A 512 -3.52 9.15 -25.12
C GLU A 512 -2.02 8.88 -24.98
N ALA A 513 -1.38 9.42 -23.94
CA ALA A 513 0.03 9.16 -23.65
C ALA A 513 0.32 7.66 -23.39
N PHE A 514 -0.59 6.98 -22.68
CA PHE A 514 -0.45 5.54 -22.43
C PHE A 514 -0.44 4.74 -23.74
N PHE A 515 -1.32 5.05 -24.70
CA PHE A 515 -1.41 4.34 -25.99
C PHE A 515 -0.53 4.92 -27.11
N ALA A 516 0.10 6.07 -26.91
CA ALA A 516 1.02 6.66 -27.87
C ALA A 516 2.25 5.77 -28.09
N ARG A 517 2.84 5.88 -29.30
CA ARG A 517 4.18 5.37 -29.57
C ARG A 517 5.17 6.07 -28.66
N LYS A 518 6.27 5.40 -28.32
CA LYS A 518 7.25 5.90 -27.34
C LYS A 518 8.66 5.72 -27.88
N LYS A 519 9.51 6.69 -27.57
CA LYS A 519 10.95 6.65 -27.83
C LYS A 519 11.71 7.01 -26.56
N ILE A 520 12.94 6.52 -26.45
CA ILE A 520 13.85 6.90 -25.37
C ILE A 520 14.71 8.05 -25.87
N VAL A 521 14.80 9.12 -25.09
CA VAL A 521 15.66 10.27 -25.38
C VAL A 521 16.57 10.54 -24.20
N ASN A 522 17.75 11.12 -24.48
CA ASN A 522 18.63 11.58 -23.42
C ASN A 522 17.95 12.69 -22.61
N PHE A 523 18.30 12.77 -21.32
CA PHE A 523 17.82 13.78 -20.38
C PHE A 523 17.75 15.19 -20.96
N GLU A 524 18.84 15.68 -21.56
CA GLU A 524 18.91 17.06 -22.06
C GLU A 524 17.91 17.32 -23.20
N LYS A 525 17.57 16.28 -23.95
CA LYS A 525 16.64 16.32 -25.08
C LYS A 525 15.20 16.00 -24.66
N SER A 526 14.95 15.59 -23.41
CA SER A 526 13.60 15.29 -22.93
C SER A 526 12.84 16.55 -22.51
N ILE A 527 13.54 17.63 -22.17
CA ILE A 527 12.92 18.89 -21.76
C ILE A 527 12.09 19.46 -22.92
N GLY A 528 10.81 19.72 -22.65
CA GLY A 528 9.83 20.18 -23.64
C GLY A 528 9.12 19.06 -24.41
N GLU A 529 9.56 17.81 -24.29
CA GLU A 529 8.88 16.65 -24.87
C GLU A 529 7.71 16.19 -23.98
N ILE A 530 6.79 15.42 -24.56
CA ILE A 530 5.64 14.86 -23.83
C ILE A 530 6.08 13.60 -23.09
N CYS A 531 5.93 13.59 -21.78
CA CYS A 531 6.32 12.48 -20.92
C CYS A 531 5.55 11.20 -21.30
N GLY A 532 6.28 10.09 -21.47
CA GLY A 532 5.74 8.78 -21.80
C GLY A 532 5.74 7.79 -20.63
N GLU A 533 6.23 8.21 -19.46
CA GLU A 533 6.39 7.37 -18.26
C GLU A 533 5.90 8.08 -16.99
N PHE A 534 5.54 7.30 -15.98
CA PHE A 534 5.04 7.82 -14.72
C PHE A 534 6.19 7.86 -13.72
N ILE A 535 6.76 9.05 -13.46
CA ILE A 535 7.96 9.17 -12.61
C ILE A 535 7.60 9.72 -11.25
N CYS A 536 7.95 8.95 -10.23
CA CYS A 536 7.53 9.18 -8.86
C CYS A 536 8.68 8.88 -7.88
N PRO A 537 9.23 9.87 -7.15
CA PRO A 537 10.18 9.61 -6.08
C PRO A 537 9.48 8.83 -4.98
N PHE A 538 10.16 7.80 -4.51
CA PHE A 538 9.70 6.94 -3.45
C PHE A 538 10.80 6.74 -2.41
N PRO A 539 10.47 6.94 -1.13
CA PRO A 539 9.27 7.65 -0.62
C PRO A 539 9.27 9.16 -0.99
N PRO A 540 8.11 9.87 -1.10
CA PRO A 540 6.77 9.50 -0.61
C PRO A 540 5.80 8.86 -1.60
N GLY A 541 6.18 8.64 -2.86
CA GLY A 541 5.25 8.07 -3.83
C GLY A 541 4.27 9.09 -4.42
N ILE A 542 4.62 10.39 -4.42
CA ILE A 542 3.86 11.45 -5.11
C ILE A 542 4.43 11.64 -6.53
N PRO A 543 3.60 11.56 -7.60
CA PRO A 543 4.08 11.67 -8.97
C PRO A 543 4.57 13.07 -9.32
N VAL A 544 5.80 13.16 -9.83
CA VAL A 544 6.36 14.39 -10.38
C VAL A 544 5.93 14.55 -11.82
N LEU A 545 6.04 13.47 -12.60
CA LEU A 545 5.68 13.43 -14.01
C LEU A 545 4.61 12.36 -14.23
N ILE A 546 3.51 12.77 -14.84
CA ILE A 546 2.44 11.89 -15.30
C ILE A 546 2.51 11.82 -16.83
N PRO A 547 2.33 10.63 -17.45
CA PRO A 547 2.28 10.52 -18.90
C PRO A 547 1.28 11.50 -19.52
N GLY A 548 1.72 12.22 -20.56
CA GLY A 548 0.95 13.26 -21.23
C GLY A 548 1.29 14.68 -20.80
N GLU A 549 2.02 14.85 -19.70
CA GLU A 549 2.60 16.14 -19.30
C GLU A 549 3.83 16.50 -20.11
N VAL A 550 4.07 17.80 -20.33
CA VAL A 550 5.33 18.30 -20.87
C VAL A 550 6.40 18.23 -19.79
N ILE A 551 7.55 17.64 -20.12
CA ILE A 551 8.68 17.53 -19.20
C ILE A 551 9.33 18.91 -19.04
N THR A 552 9.26 19.46 -17.83
CA THR A 552 9.91 20.75 -17.52
C THR A 552 11.30 20.54 -16.91
N LYS A 553 12.19 21.51 -17.10
CA LYS A 553 13.52 21.50 -16.46
C LYS A 553 13.41 21.42 -14.94
N ARG A 554 12.44 22.13 -14.37
CA ARG A 554 12.17 22.16 -12.92
C ARG A 554 11.83 20.77 -12.36
N ALA A 555 10.91 20.06 -13.00
CA ALA A 555 10.51 18.71 -12.59
C ALA A 555 11.71 17.76 -12.61
N MET A 556 12.54 17.86 -13.65
CA MET A 556 13.73 17.04 -13.83
C MET A 556 14.83 17.37 -12.80
N ASP A 557 15.10 18.65 -12.54
CA ASP A 557 16.07 19.09 -11.54
C ASP A 557 15.67 18.59 -10.13
N TYR A 558 14.37 18.65 -9.80
CA TYR A 558 13.85 18.11 -8.55
C TYR A 558 14.04 16.60 -8.44
N LEU A 559 13.69 15.83 -9.49
CA LEU A 559 13.86 14.37 -9.52
C LEU A 559 15.32 13.94 -9.31
N ILE A 560 16.27 14.67 -9.92
CA ILE A 560 17.71 14.45 -9.71
C ILE A 560 18.07 14.73 -8.25
N GLN A 561 17.62 15.86 -7.71
CA GLN A 561 17.92 16.26 -6.33
C GLN A 561 17.44 15.22 -5.32
N VAL A 562 16.19 14.76 -5.41
CA VAL A 562 15.64 13.79 -4.45
C VAL A 562 16.31 12.42 -4.59
N ARG A 563 16.64 12.00 -5.81
CA ARG A 563 17.42 10.77 -6.03
C ARG A 563 18.80 10.85 -5.38
N ASP A 564 19.49 11.97 -5.55
CA ASP A 564 20.83 12.18 -4.96
C ASP A 564 20.79 12.25 -3.43
N GLN A 565 19.62 12.50 -2.84
CA GLN A 565 19.35 12.43 -1.40
C GLN A 565 18.97 11.02 -0.90
N GLY A 566 18.77 10.05 -1.81
CA GLY A 566 18.48 8.65 -1.49
C GLY A 566 17.11 8.14 -1.95
N ALA A 567 16.28 8.96 -2.60
CA ALA A 567 14.98 8.51 -3.10
C ALA A 567 15.12 7.56 -4.29
N PHE A 568 14.29 6.52 -4.33
CA PHE A 568 14.15 5.64 -5.49
C PHE A 568 13.12 6.22 -6.47
N LEU A 569 13.45 6.32 -7.75
CA LEU A 569 12.53 6.87 -8.76
C LEU A 569 11.68 5.74 -9.36
N LYS A 570 10.51 5.50 -8.77
CA LYS A 570 9.57 4.47 -9.24
C LYS A 570 8.96 4.90 -10.58
N GLY A 571 8.91 3.94 -11.51
CA GLY A 571 8.28 4.08 -12.82
C GLY A 571 9.13 4.76 -13.89
N ALA A 572 10.33 5.26 -13.55
CA ALA A 572 11.33 5.64 -14.54
C ALA A 572 11.96 4.39 -15.19
N ALA A 573 12.01 4.35 -16.52
CA ALA A 573 12.67 3.29 -17.27
C ALA A 573 14.19 3.27 -17.02
N ASP A 574 14.78 4.44 -16.79
CA ASP A 574 16.16 4.62 -16.35
C ASP A 574 16.18 5.29 -14.97
N PRO A 575 16.43 4.55 -13.87
CA PRO A 575 16.49 5.10 -12.52
C PRO A 575 17.61 6.14 -12.31
N LEU A 576 18.62 6.17 -13.18
CA LEU A 576 19.69 7.18 -13.16
C LEU A 576 19.30 8.46 -13.90
N LEU A 577 18.12 8.52 -14.53
CA LEU A 577 17.64 9.65 -15.33
C LEU A 577 18.68 10.15 -16.35
N THR A 578 19.49 9.26 -16.92
CA THR A 578 20.34 9.61 -18.07
C THR A 578 19.52 9.68 -19.35
N SER A 579 18.40 8.95 -19.38
CA SER A 579 17.39 8.97 -20.43
C SER A 579 15.97 8.96 -19.84
N VAL A 580 15.00 9.37 -20.65
CA VAL A 580 13.58 9.45 -20.29
C VAL A 580 12.74 8.92 -21.46
N VAL A 581 11.65 8.23 -21.17
CA VAL A 581 10.68 7.79 -22.17
C VAL A 581 9.72 8.93 -22.50
N VAL A 582 9.61 9.27 -23.78
CA VAL A 582 8.72 10.33 -24.28
C VAL A 582 7.74 9.78 -25.33
N CYS A 583 6.57 10.42 -25.42
CA CYS A 583 5.58 10.11 -26.44
C CYS A 583 6.05 10.58 -27.83
N GLU A 584 5.71 9.82 -28.85
CA GLU A 584 5.95 10.12 -30.26
C GLU A 584 4.59 10.25 -30.96
N PHE A 585 4.16 11.49 -31.18
CA PHE A 585 2.93 11.85 -31.87
C PHE A 585 3.17 12.21 -33.33
#